data_AF-A0A7S3G7M5-F1
#
_entry.id   AF-A0A7S3G7M5-F1
#
_cell.length_a   1.000
_cell.length_b   1.000
_cell.length_c   1.000
_cell.angle_alpha   90.00
_cell.angle_beta   90.00
_cell.angle_gamma   90.00
#
_symmetry.space_group_name_H-M   'P 1'
#
loop_
_entity.id
_entity.type
_entity.pdbx_description
1 polymer ?
#
loop_
_entity_poly.entity_id
_entity_poly.type
_entity_poly.pdbx_seq_one_letter_code
_entity_poly.pdbx_strand_id
1 'polypeptide(L)'
;GKVTGLNRPIRDFPCKTPAEVRAELPAGDVVAFQCRNPVHRAHYELFTRALDAENVEEDGVVLVHPTCGPTQADDIPGDVRYKTYEVLKEETANPKVFWEYLPYSMHMAGPREAIQHMMIRKNYGCTHFIIGRDMAGSKSSVTGDDFYGAYEAQDLAK
;
A
#
# COMPACT_ATOMS: atom_id res chain seq x y z
N GLY A 1 26.50 7.40 2.56
CA GLY A 1 26.90 8.82 2.66
C GLY A 1 25.65 9.70 2.67
N LYS A 2 25.79 11.01 2.91
CA LYS A 2 24.67 11.96 2.75
C LYS A 2 24.23 12.01 1.29
N VAL A 3 22.94 12.25 1.05
CA VAL A 3 22.35 12.33 -0.29
C VAL A 3 21.70 13.70 -0.47
N THR A 4 21.88 14.33 -1.63
CA THR A 4 21.25 15.59 -2.02
C THR A 4 20.44 15.37 -3.29
N GLY A 5 19.14 15.70 -3.25
CA GLY A 5 18.27 15.62 -4.43
C GLY A 5 18.49 16.83 -5.35
N LEU A 6 18.73 16.59 -6.63
CA LEU A 6 18.89 17.66 -7.64
C LEU A 6 17.57 17.98 -8.34
N ASN A 7 16.86 16.93 -8.77
CA ASN A 7 15.58 17.03 -9.48
C ASN A 7 14.64 15.92 -9.00
N ARG A 8 13.34 16.11 -9.17
CA ARG A 8 12.35 15.03 -8.98
C ARG A 8 12.44 14.05 -10.17
N PRO A 9 12.39 12.73 -9.95
CA PRO A 9 12.36 11.77 -11.05
C PRO A 9 11.03 11.86 -11.83
N ILE A 10 11.12 11.78 -13.16
CA ILE A 10 9.97 11.68 -14.07
C ILE A 10 9.47 10.23 -14.07
N ARG A 11 8.15 10.04 -14.01
CA ARG A 11 7.49 8.73 -13.95
C ARG A 11 6.21 8.74 -14.79
N ASP A 12 5.79 7.54 -15.21
CA ASP A 12 4.57 7.34 -16.00
C ASP A 12 3.28 7.36 -15.16
N PHE A 13 3.41 7.50 -13.84
CA PHE A 13 2.30 7.62 -12.89
C PHE A 13 2.54 8.79 -11.93
N PRO A 14 1.48 9.47 -11.46
CA PRO A 14 1.60 10.52 -10.47
C PRO A 14 2.14 9.96 -9.17
N CYS A 15 3.05 10.68 -8.54
CA CYS A 15 3.75 10.21 -7.34
C CYS A 15 3.91 11.38 -6.38
N LYS A 16 2.88 11.61 -5.55
CA LYS A 16 2.94 12.65 -4.53
C LYS A 16 3.93 12.28 -3.43
N THR A 17 4.59 13.32 -2.94
CA THR A 17 5.50 13.22 -1.79
C THR A 17 4.71 13.02 -0.50
N PRO A 18 5.36 12.53 0.57
CA PRO A 18 4.79 12.51 1.91
C PRO A 18 4.16 13.84 2.36
N ALA A 19 4.75 14.98 2.00
CA ALA A 19 4.24 16.29 2.38
C ALA A 19 2.96 16.65 1.61
N GLU A 20 2.93 16.37 0.31
CA GLU A 20 1.76 16.61 -0.55
C GLU A 20 0.58 15.74 -0.12
N VAL A 21 0.78 14.43 0.10
CA VAL A 21 -0.29 13.53 0.54
C VAL A 21 -0.87 13.95 1.90
N ARG A 22 -0.02 14.31 2.87
CA ARG A 22 -0.49 14.81 4.17
C ARG A 22 -1.31 16.09 4.09
N ALA A 23 -1.07 16.93 3.09
CA ALA A 23 -1.81 18.17 2.91
C ALA A 23 -3.23 17.94 2.36
N GLU A 24 -3.47 16.78 1.73
CA GLU A 24 -4.75 16.42 1.12
C GLU A 24 -5.58 15.45 1.97
N LEU A 25 -4.93 14.69 2.86
CA LEU A 25 -5.63 13.82 3.80
C LEU A 25 -6.41 14.66 4.84
N PRO A 26 -7.62 14.21 5.24
CA PRO A 26 -8.34 14.85 6.32
C PRO A 26 -7.60 14.67 7.65
N ALA A 27 -7.97 15.49 8.64
CA ALA A 27 -7.60 15.23 10.02
C ALA A 27 -8.32 13.96 10.53
N GLY A 28 -7.76 13.31 11.55
CA GLY A 28 -8.30 12.07 12.12
C GLY A 28 -7.60 10.82 11.59
N ASP A 29 -8.30 9.68 11.69
CA ASP A 29 -7.72 8.40 11.35
C ASP A 29 -7.59 8.14 9.85
N VAL A 30 -6.40 7.69 9.46
CA VAL A 30 -6.08 7.31 8.07
C VAL A 30 -5.55 5.88 8.06
N VAL A 31 -6.37 4.97 7.54
CA VAL A 31 -6.04 3.56 7.36
C VAL A 31 -5.30 3.35 6.04
N ALA A 32 -4.12 2.74 6.09
CA ALA A 32 -3.37 2.46 4.86
C ALA A 32 -3.65 1.05 4.31
N PHE A 33 -3.87 0.97 3.00
CA PHE A 33 -3.89 -0.29 2.26
C PHE A 33 -2.72 -0.36 1.28
N GLN A 34 -1.81 -1.33 1.49
CA GLN A 34 -0.74 -1.67 0.55
C GLN A 34 -1.23 -2.75 -0.42
N CYS A 35 -0.95 -2.58 -1.71
CA CYS A 35 -1.05 -3.68 -2.67
C CYS A 35 -0.01 -3.58 -3.79
N ARG A 36 0.27 -4.73 -4.41
CA ARG A 36 1.08 -4.86 -5.63
C ARG A 36 0.31 -5.50 -6.79
N ASN A 37 -0.95 -5.85 -6.56
CA ASN A 37 -1.83 -6.55 -7.49
C ASN A 37 -3.00 -5.63 -7.89
N PRO A 38 -3.66 -5.87 -9.03
CA PRO A 38 -4.96 -5.25 -9.31
C PRO A 38 -5.93 -5.39 -8.13
N VAL A 39 -6.70 -4.34 -7.90
CA VAL A 39 -7.70 -4.32 -6.83
C VAL A 39 -8.97 -5.00 -7.36
N HIS A 40 -9.31 -6.14 -6.76
CA HIS A 40 -10.58 -6.83 -7.01
C HIS A 40 -11.59 -6.49 -5.91
N ARG A 41 -12.84 -6.90 -6.08
CA ARG A 41 -13.91 -6.64 -5.11
C ARG A 41 -13.56 -7.07 -3.68
N ALA A 42 -12.85 -8.19 -3.50
CA ALA A 42 -12.41 -8.63 -2.17
C ALA A 42 -11.44 -7.63 -1.51
N HIS A 43 -10.51 -7.05 -2.27
CA HIS A 43 -9.61 -6.01 -1.78
C HIS A 43 -10.38 -4.73 -1.46
N TYR A 44 -11.32 -4.34 -2.32
CA TYR A 44 -12.18 -3.17 -2.11
C TYR A 44 -12.98 -3.29 -0.82
N GLU A 45 -13.70 -4.40 -0.63
CA GLU A 45 -14.45 -4.67 0.60
C GLU A 45 -13.55 -4.74 1.84
N LEU A 46 -12.34 -5.28 1.71
CA LEU A 46 -11.39 -5.36 2.83
C LEU A 46 -11.01 -3.97 3.33
N PHE A 47 -10.60 -3.07 2.44
CA PHE A 47 -10.10 -1.77 2.86
C PHE A 47 -11.22 -0.80 3.23
N THR A 48 -12.44 -0.97 2.71
CA THR A 48 -13.59 -0.16 3.14
C THR A 48 -14.10 -0.60 4.50
N ARG A 49 -14.20 -1.91 4.75
CA ARG A 49 -14.61 -2.45 6.07
C ARG A 49 -13.57 -2.25 7.15
N ALA A 50 -12.31 -2.00 6.79
CA ALA A 50 -11.29 -1.64 7.77
C ALA A 50 -11.62 -0.32 8.50
N LEU A 51 -12.50 0.52 7.93
CA LEU A 51 -13.01 1.72 8.60
C LEU A 51 -14.04 1.41 9.69
N ASP A 52 -14.63 0.21 9.70
CA ASP A 52 -15.57 -0.24 10.73
C ASP A 52 -14.86 -0.88 11.94
N ALA A 53 -13.53 -0.88 11.97
CA ALA A 53 -12.77 -1.44 13.07
C ALA A 53 -12.93 -0.61 14.35
N GLU A 54 -13.05 -1.27 15.51
CA GLU A 54 -13.32 -0.61 16.80
C GLU A 54 -12.29 0.45 17.20
N ASN A 55 -11.07 0.36 16.64
CA ASN A 55 -9.97 1.28 16.90
C ASN A 55 -9.80 2.36 15.81
N VAL A 56 -10.78 2.54 14.93
CA VAL A 56 -10.80 3.59 13.90
C VAL A 56 -11.98 4.53 14.16
N GLU A 57 -11.73 5.83 14.08
CA GLU A 57 -12.77 6.85 14.23
C GLU A 57 -13.86 6.75 13.13
N GLU A 58 -15.10 7.15 13.43
CA GLU A 58 -16.27 7.03 12.53
C GLU A 58 -16.09 7.76 11.18
N ASP A 59 -15.37 8.89 11.21
CA ASP A 59 -15.01 9.71 10.06
C ASP A 59 -13.65 9.35 9.45
N GLY A 60 -13.04 8.26 9.90
CA GLY A 60 -11.79 7.72 9.35
C GLY A 60 -11.87 7.47 7.84
N VAL A 61 -10.73 7.61 7.19
CA VAL A 61 -10.58 7.40 5.73
C VAL A 61 -9.53 6.35 5.43
N VAL A 62 -9.55 5.81 4.20
CA VAL A 62 -8.55 4.86 3.74
C VAL A 62 -7.67 5.49 2.66
N LEU A 63 -6.36 5.33 2.81
CA LEU A 63 -5.38 5.60 1.76
C LEU A 63 -5.02 4.29 1.07
N VAL A 64 -5.59 4.05 -0.10
CA VAL A 64 -5.18 2.98 -1.00
C VAL A 64 -3.88 3.42 -1.68
N HIS A 65 -2.79 2.76 -1.32
CA HIS A 65 -1.45 3.22 -1.64
C HIS A 65 -0.64 2.13 -2.38
N PRO A 66 -1.06 1.68 -3.57
CA PRO A 66 -0.37 0.64 -4.33
C PRO A 66 1.09 0.98 -4.62
N THR A 67 1.93 -0.05 -4.66
CA THR A 67 3.30 0.08 -5.16
C THR A 67 3.33 -0.03 -6.68
N CYS A 68 3.85 1.00 -7.34
CA CYS A 68 3.97 1.06 -8.81
C CYS A 68 5.42 0.96 -9.31
N GLY A 69 6.41 0.84 -8.42
CA GLY A 69 7.77 0.47 -8.79
C GLY A 69 7.91 -1.05 -9.05
N PRO A 70 9.14 -1.57 -9.14
CA PRO A 70 9.39 -2.99 -9.32
C PRO A 70 8.78 -3.84 -8.19
N THR A 71 8.14 -4.95 -8.55
CA THR A 71 7.53 -5.91 -7.62
C THR A 71 8.02 -7.33 -7.92
N GLN A 72 7.21 -8.37 -7.70
CA GLN A 72 7.61 -9.75 -8.05
C GLN A 72 7.74 -9.89 -9.57
N ALA A 73 8.64 -10.76 -10.04
CA ALA A 73 9.00 -10.87 -11.46
C ALA A 73 7.83 -11.23 -12.39
N ASP A 74 6.84 -11.96 -11.88
CA ASP A 74 5.63 -12.41 -12.57
C ASP A 74 4.40 -11.53 -12.30
N ASP A 75 4.56 -10.45 -11.54
CA ASP A 75 3.47 -9.50 -11.32
C ASP A 75 3.14 -8.70 -12.60
N ILE A 76 1.89 -8.26 -12.72
CA ILE A 76 1.48 -7.30 -13.75
C ILE A 76 2.30 -6.00 -13.58
N PRO A 77 2.85 -5.41 -14.65
CA PRO A 77 3.63 -4.18 -14.56
C PRO A 77 2.91 -3.02 -13.85
N GLY A 78 3.66 -2.21 -13.10
CA GLY A 78 3.11 -1.12 -12.28
C GLY A 78 2.35 -0.06 -13.07
N ASP A 79 2.85 0.29 -14.26
CA ASP A 79 2.22 1.22 -15.21
C ASP A 79 0.90 0.68 -15.80
N VAL A 80 0.77 -0.64 -15.92
CA VAL A 80 -0.47 -1.31 -16.31
C VAL A 80 -1.46 -1.34 -15.15
N ARG A 81 -1.00 -1.74 -13.95
CA ARG A 81 -1.84 -1.78 -12.74
C ARG A 81 -2.38 -0.41 -12.37
N TYR A 82 -1.58 0.65 -12.48
CA TYR A 82 -1.98 2.04 -12.27
C TYR A 82 -3.28 2.40 -13.01
N LYS A 83 -3.38 2.03 -14.30
CA LYS A 83 -4.58 2.30 -15.11
C LYS A 83 -5.83 1.63 -14.55
N THR A 84 -5.70 0.43 -13.97
CA THR A 84 -6.83 -0.27 -13.35
C THR A 84 -7.30 0.41 -12.07
N TYR A 85 -6.39 1.04 -11.32
CA TYR A 85 -6.73 1.76 -10.10
C TYR A 85 -7.48 3.06 -10.38
N GLU A 86 -7.07 3.80 -11.43
CA GLU A 86 -7.78 5.03 -11.84
C GLU A 86 -9.21 4.73 -12.29
N VAL A 87 -9.42 3.66 -13.07
CA VAL A 87 -10.78 3.23 -13.44
C VAL A 87 -11.60 2.88 -12.20
N LEU A 88 -11.05 2.08 -11.27
CA LEU A 88 -11.78 1.70 -10.06
C LEU A 88 -12.10 2.91 -9.16
N LYS A 89 -11.17 3.87 -9.05
CA LYS A 89 -11.37 5.13 -8.34
C LYS A 89 -12.54 5.91 -8.93
N GLU A 90 -12.60 6.04 -10.25
CA GLU A 90 -13.69 6.74 -10.95
C GLU A 90 -15.03 6.01 -10.79
N GLU A 91 -15.06 4.68 -10.99
CA GLU A 91 -16.28 3.88 -10.90
C GLU A 91 -16.88 3.85 -9.49
N THR A 92 -16.03 3.87 -8.46
CA THR A 92 -16.47 3.81 -7.07
C THR A 92 -16.78 5.18 -6.49
N ALA A 93 -16.08 6.22 -6.96
CA ALA A 93 -16.25 7.62 -6.55
C ALA A 93 -16.43 7.79 -5.02
N ASN A 94 -15.74 6.95 -4.23
CA ASN A 94 -15.97 6.86 -2.80
C ASN A 94 -15.20 7.96 -2.06
N PRO A 95 -15.89 8.91 -1.39
CA PRO A 95 -15.23 10.03 -0.74
C PRO A 95 -14.36 9.64 0.46
N LYS A 96 -14.53 8.43 1.02
CA LYS A 96 -13.68 7.92 2.11
C LYS A 96 -12.41 7.20 1.60
N VAL A 97 -12.22 7.09 0.29
CA VAL A 97 -11.10 6.35 -0.33
C VAL A 97 -10.19 7.29 -1.11
N PHE A 98 -8.98 7.48 -0.59
CA PHE A 98 -7.92 8.25 -1.23
C PHE A 98 -6.98 7.31 -1.98
N TRP A 99 -6.57 7.72 -3.19
CA TRP A 99 -5.71 6.92 -4.07
C TRP A 99 -4.42 7.67 -4.35
N GLU A 100 -3.30 7.10 -3.92
CA GLU A 100 -1.95 7.62 -4.18
C GLU A 100 -1.01 6.49 -4.56
N TYR A 101 0.07 6.79 -5.29
CA TYR A 101 0.92 5.77 -5.89
C TYR A 101 2.35 5.83 -5.37
N LEU A 102 2.82 4.68 -4.85
CA LEU A 102 4.11 4.59 -4.18
C LEU A 102 5.22 4.16 -5.15
N PRO A 103 6.31 4.93 -5.30
CA PRO A 103 7.44 4.61 -6.18
C PRO A 103 8.44 3.70 -5.47
N TYR A 104 7.96 2.63 -4.85
CA TYR A 104 8.78 1.72 -4.03
C TYR A 104 9.20 0.48 -4.85
N SER A 105 10.41 0.00 -4.59
CA SER A 105 10.88 -1.29 -5.12
C SER A 105 10.66 -2.34 -4.05
N MET A 106 9.73 -3.26 -4.28
CA MET A 106 9.48 -4.34 -3.34
C MET A 106 10.63 -5.34 -3.32
N HIS A 107 10.90 -5.88 -2.14
CA HIS A 107 11.96 -6.86 -1.88
C HIS A 107 11.39 -8.26 -1.71
N MET A 108 10.08 -8.39 -1.52
CA MET A 108 9.40 -9.64 -1.22
C MET A 108 9.91 -10.28 0.08
N ALA A 109 10.21 -9.44 1.07
CA ALA A 109 10.89 -9.78 2.32
C ALA A 109 9.93 -9.93 3.52
N GLY A 110 8.66 -10.25 3.24
CA GLY A 110 7.69 -10.74 4.21
C GLY A 110 7.55 -9.84 5.45
N PRO A 111 7.68 -10.40 6.66
CA PRO A 111 7.50 -9.65 7.91
C PRO A 111 8.35 -8.38 8.02
N ARG A 112 9.62 -8.40 7.58
CA ARG A 112 10.50 -7.22 7.66
C ARG A 112 10.04 -6.11 6.72
N GLU A 113 9.57 -6.48 5.54
CA GLU A 113 9.06 -5.52 4.57
C GLU A 113 7.67 -4.99 4.98
N ALA A 114 6.87 -5.77 5.72
CA ALA A 114 5.64 -5.27 6.33
C ALA A 114 5.93 -4.10 7.29
N ILE A 115 6.94 -4.22 8.17
CA ILE A 115 7.39 -3.11 9.03
C ILE A 115 7.89 -1.91 8.20
N GLN A 116 8.65 -2.16 7.13
CA GLN A 116 9.08 -1.10 6.21
C GLN A 116 7.88 -0.38 5.58
N HIS A 117 6.86 -1.10 5.15
CA HIS A 117 5.64 -0.53 4.62
C HIS A 117 4.86 0.28 5.65
N MET A 118 4.80 -0.16 6.91
CA MET A 118 4.20 0.61 8.01
C MET A 118 4.95 1.93 8.24
N MET A 119 6.28 1.89 8.31
CA MET A 119 7.10 3.10 8.48
C MET A 119 6.95 4.08 7.33
N ILE A 120 6.91 3.57 6.09
CA ILE A 120 6.62 4.39 4.91
C ILE A 120 5.25 5.06 5.09
N ARG A 121 4.19 4.31 5.43
CA ARG A 121 2.82 4.87 5.55
C ARG A 121 2.65 5.83 6.70
N LYS A 122 3.34 5.60 7.82
CA LYS A 122 3.49 6.59 8.89
C LYS A 122 4.09 7.90 8.37
N ASN A 123 5.12 7.82 7.53
CA ASN A 123 5.67 9.02 6.88
C ASN A 123 4.69 9.68 5.91
N TYR A 124 3.67 9.00 5.39
CA TYR A 124 2.63 9.59 4.54
C TYR A 124 1.41 10.09 5.35
N GLY A 125 1.44 10.02 6.68
CA GLY A 125 0.36 10.50 7.54
C GLY A 125 -0.65 9.45 7.96
N CYS A 126 -0.43 8.17 7.62
CA CYS A 126 -1.34 7.10 8.05
C CYS A 126 -1.19 6.81 9.54
N THR A 127 -2.32 6.66 10.23
CA THR A 127 -2.39 6.27 11.65
C THR A 127 -2.51 4.76 11.81
N HIS A 128 -3.11 4.10 10.83
CA HIS A 128 -3.37 2.66 10.82
C HIS A 128 -2.80 2.00 9.56
N PHE A 129 -2.53 0.69 9.62
CA PHE A 129 -2.01 -0.07 8.49
C PHE A 129 -2.63 -1.47 8.44
N ILE A 130 -3.24 -1.82 7.31
CA ILE A 130 -3.86 -3.15 7.12
C ILE A 130 -2.76 -4.18 6.84
N ILE A 131 -2.70 -5.23 7.67
CA ILE A 131 -1.83 -6.39 7.46
C ILE A 131 -2.68 -7.63 7.21
N GLY A 132 -2.74 -8.05 5.96
CA GLY A 132 -3.42 -9.28 5.55
C GLY A 132 -2.56 -10.54 5.68
N ARG A 133 -3.10 -11.64 5.16
CA ARG A 133 -2.38 -12.92 5.01
C ARG A 133 -1.19 -12.76 4.06
N ASP A 134 -0.04 -13.32 4.42
CA ASP A 134 1.16 -13.41 3.57
C ASP A 134 1.64 -12.03 3.04
N MET A 135 1.58 -11.03 3.93
CA MET A 135 1.96 -9.65 3.60
C MET A 135 3.43 -9.57 3.17
N ALA A 136 3.66 -8.99 2.00
CA ALA A 136 4.98 -8.84 1.37
C ALA A 136 5.76 -10.16 1.19
N GLY A 137 5.09 -11.32 1.27
CA GLY A 137 5.73 -12.61 1.11
C GLY A 137 6.11 -12.92 -0.35
N SER A 138 7.13 -13.77 -0.49
CA SER A 138 7.53 -14.36 -1.76
C SER A 138 6.98 -15.79 -1.86
N LYS A 139 6.32 -16.09 -2.98
CA LYS A 139 5.85 -17.44 -3.31
C LYS A 139 6.80 -18.19 -4.24
N SER A 140 7.83 -17.51 -4.74
CA SER A 140 8.76 -18.07 -5.71
C SER A 140 9.90 -18.78 -5.00
N SER A 141 9.67 -20.01 -4.53
CA SER A 141 10.68 -20.84 -3.88
C SER A 141 11.08 -22.04 -4.72
N VAL A 142 12.32 -22.50 -4.55
CA VAL A 142 12.84 -23.70 -5.25
C VAL A 142 12.18 -24.98 -4.72
N THR A 143 11.73 -24.98 -3.47
CA THR A 143 11.12 -26.15 -2.83
C THR A 143 9.60 -26.24 -3.06
N GLY A 144 8.96 -25.14 -3.47
CA GLY A 144 7.51 -25.01 -3.57
C GLY A 144 6.82 -24.59 -2.26
N ASP A 145 7.58 -24.46 -1.16
CA ASP A 145 7.07 -23.96 0.12
C ASP A 145 7.03 -22.43 0.14
N ASP A 146 6.06 -21.85 0.85
CA ASP A 146 6.04 -20.40 1.08
C ASP A 146 7.26 -19.99 1.93
N PHE A 147 7.94 -18.88 1.57
CA PHE A 147 9.10 -18.40 2.32
C PHE A 147 8.79 -17.94 3.75
N TYR A 148 7.55 -17.50 3.96
CA TYR A 148 7.07 -16.96 5.23
C TYR A 148 5.74 -17.60 5.57
N GLY A 149 5.51 -17.80 6.86
CA GLY A 149 4.21 -18.23 7.35
C GLY A 149 3.12 -17.20 7.07
N ALA A 150 1.90 -17.69 6.84
CA ALA A 150 0.76 -16.89 6.39
C ALA A 150 0.41 -15.69 7.29
N TYR A 151 0.79 -15.70 8.57
CA TYR A 151 0.51 -14.63 9.54
C TYR A 151 1.76 -14.07 10.22
N GLU A 152 2.97 -14.48 9.82
CA GLU A 152 4.20 -14.04 10.48
C GLU A 152 4.40 -12.51 10.42
N ALA A 153 3.92 -11.88 9.35
CA ALA A 153 3.95 -10.43 9.22
C ALA A 153 3.00 -9.74 10.21
N GLN A 154 1.86 -10.35 10.55
CA GLN A 154 0.97 -9.83 11.58
C GLN A 154 1.60 -10.02 12.96
N ASP A 155 2.18 -11.19 13.23
CA ASP A 155 2.79 -11.49 14.52
C ASP A 155 4.00 -10.60 14.82
N LEU A 156 4.81 -10.27 13.81
CA LEU A 156 5.93 -9.34 13.98
C LEU A 156 5.48 -7.89 14.19
N ALA A 157 4.31 -7.51 13.69
CA ALA A 157 3.83 -6.13 13.71
C ALA A 157 3.00 -5.76 14.95
N LYS A 158 2.63 -6.75 15.78
CA LYS A 158 2.00 -6.56 17.09
C LYS A 158 2.96 -5.89 18.07
#